data_AF-R0HAU9-F1
#
_entry.id   AF-R0HAU9-F1
#
_cell.length_a   1.000
_cell.length_b   1.000
_cell.length_c   1.000
_cell.angle_alpha   90.00
_cell.angle_beta   90.00
_cell.angle_gamma   90.00
#
_symmetry.space_group_name_H-M   'P 1'
#
loop_
_entity.id
_entity.type
_entity.pdbx_description
1 polymer ?
#
loop_
_entity_poly.entity_id
_entity_poly.type
_entity_poly.pdbx_seq_one_letter_code
_entity_poly.pdbx_strand_id
1 'polypeptide(L)'
;MSSKKTKGRQKMKIKKIEREDDRLVTLSKRKNGIYTKLCELSVLCDVNVAFLGYTGSGKPYTFGNPSFHAVVERFLNGETSTSSSSLQQPVDSDNKAKIQELCKLYNNMMDGARAEEAKATEAAASVEPLSEDAWWKVPLEEVKDQEKIKHLLDRFEGLYEKLCYELAARSERNDTAENN
;
A
#
# COMPACT_ATOMS: atom_id res chain seq x y z
N MET A 1 -21.08 25.75 -18.27
CA MET A 1 -21.21 25.46 -16.83
C MET A 1 -20.31 24.26 -16.52
N SER A 2 -19.26 24.42 -15.71
CA SER A 2 -18.33 23.33 -15.38
C SER A 2 -18.98 22.37 -14.36
N SER A 3 -19.20 21.11 -14.76
CA SER A 3 -19.72 20.07 -13.86
C SER A 3 -18.62 19.61 -12.90
N LYS A 4 -18.91 19.54 -11.59
CA LYS A 4 -17.97 19.06 -10.57
C LYS A 4 -17.63 17.58 -10.78
N LYS A 5 -16.32 17.26 -10.81
CA LYS A 5 -15.80 15.88 -10.97
C LYS A 5 -16.14 14.94 -9.80
N THR A 6 -16.25 15.43 -8.56
CA THR A 6 -16.56 14.58 -7.39
C THR A 6 -17.45 15.30 -6.37
N LYS A 7 -18.11 14.51 -5.52
CA LYS A 7 -18.95 15.01 -4.42
C LYS A 7 -18.14 15.67 -3.28
N GLY A 8 -16.82 15.51 -3.23
CA GLY A 8 -15.98 16.02 -2.12
C GLY A 8 -16.23 15.31 -0.78
N ARG A 9 -15.69 15.87 0.32
CA ARG A 9 -15.84 15.29 1.68
C ARG A 9 -17.31 15.27 2.11
N GLN A 10 -17.87 14.08 2.31
CA GLN A 10 -19.24 13.91 2.78
C GLN A 10 -19.30 13.75 4.30
N LYS A 11 -20.37 14.29 4.91
CA LYS A 11 -20.68 14.07 6.32
C LYS A 11 -21.17 12.63 6.51
N MET A 12 -20.66 11.96 7.55
CA MET A 12 -21.05 10.59 7.91
C MET A 12 -21.46 10.51 9.39
N LYS A 13 -22.35 9.56 9.73
CA LYS A 13 -22.77 9.31 11.11
C LYS A 13 -21.63 8.66 11.90
N ILE A 14 -21.47 9.02 13.18
CA ILE A 14 -20.52 8.35 14.09
C ILE A 14 -21.16 7.07 14.61
N LYS A 15 -21.10 6.03 13.79
CA LYS A 15 -21.54 4.67 14.09
C LYS A 15 -20.67 3.67 13.32
N LYS A 16 -20.83 2.37 13.58
CA LYS A 16 -20.16 1.33 12.79
C LYS A 16 -20.47 1.49 11.30
N ILE A 17 -19.44 1.42 10.47
CA ILE A 17 -19.58 1.37 9.01
C ILE A 17 -19.81 -0.09 8.63
N GLU A 18 -20.98 -0.38 8.05
CA GLU A 18 -21.41 -1.75 7.76
C GLU A 18 -20.60 -2.36 6.63
N ARG A 19 -20.44 -1.62 5.53
CA ARG A 19 -19.63 -2.04 4.37
C ARG A 19 -18.17 -2.18 4.77
N GLU A 20 -17.59 -3.34 4.51
CA GLU A 20 -16.23 -3.68 4.91
C GLU A 20 -15.18 -2.81 4.21
N ASP A 21 -15.26 -2.67 2.89
CA ASP A 21 -14.31 -1.85 2.13
C ASP A 21 -14.29 -0.41 2.62
N ASP A 22 -15.47 0.19 2.78
CA ASP A 22 -15.62 1.56 3.30
C ASP A 22 -15.06 1.69 4.72
N ARG A 23 -15.24 0.66 5.55
CA ARG A 23 -14.71 0.60 6.90
C ARG A 23 -13.18 0.51 6.90
N LEU A 24 -12.59 -0.32 6.04
CA LEU A 24 -11.14 -0.45 5.90
C LEU A 24 -10.50 0.83 5.37
N VAL A 25 -11.07 1.42 4.32
CA VAL A 25 -10.61 2.72 3.78
C VAL A 25 -10.72 3.82 4.83
N THR A 26 -11.83 3.86 5.58
CA THR A 26 -12.02 4.85 6.64
C THR A 26 -11.05 4.64 7.79
N LEU A 27 -10.79 3.39 8.20
CA LEU A 27 -9.80 3.06 9.23
C LEU A 27 -8.42 3.58 8.79
N SER A 28 -7.98 3.28 7.57
CA SER A 28 -6.69 3.73 7.06
C SER A 28 -6.56 5.25 7.04
N LYS A 29 -7.58 5.96 6.53
CA LYS A 29 -7.59 7.42 6.49
C LYS A 29 -7.61 8.06 7.88
N ARG A 30 -8.44 7.55 8.79
CA ARG A 30 -8.54 8.06 10.16
C ARG A 30 -7.30 7.74 10.98
N LYS A 31 -6.75 6.53 10.86
CA LYS A 31 -5.48 6.15 11.49
C LYS A 31 -4.38 7.12 11.11
N ASN A 32 -4.23 7.40 9.81
CA ASN A 32 -3.24 8.36 9.34
C ASN A 32 -3.47 9.77 9.91
N GLY A 33 -4.72 10.26 9.86
CA GLY A 33 -5.07 11.57 10.43
C GLY A 33 -4.80 11.66 11.94
N ILE A 34 -5.09 10.59 12.70
CA ILE A 34 -4.77 10.50 14.13
C ILE A 34 -3.26 10.56 14.33
N TYR A 35 -2.48 9.81 13.57
CA TYR A 35 -1.01 9.79 13.70
C TYR A 35 -0.42 11.17 13.46
N THR A 36 -0.88 11.87 12.41
CA THR A 36 -0.49 13.26 12.16
C THR A 36 -0.81 14.16 13.35
N LYS A 37 -2.00 14.03 13.94
CA LYS A 37 -2.39 14.85 15.09
C LYS A 37 -1.62 14.53 16.36
N LEU A 38 -1.30 13.27 16.61
CA LEU A 38 -0.47 12.88 17.76
C LEU A 38 0.97 13.36 17.60
N CYS A 39 1.51 13.32 16.37
CA CYS A 39 2.82 13.88 16.05
C CYS A 39 2.85 15.40 16.27
N GLU A 40 1.89 16.13 15.70
CA GLU A 40 1.73 17.58 15.92
C GLU A 40 1.63 17.92 17.41
N LEU A 41 0.78 17.19 18.15
CA LEU A 41 0.59 17.40 19.58
C LEU A 41 1.88 17.17 20.37
N SER A 42 2.59 16.08 20.09
CA SER A 42 3.83 15.75 20.79
C SER A 42 4.91 16.81 20.56
N VAL A 43 5.03 17.33 19.34
CA VAL A 43 6.01 18.39 19.02
C VAL A 43 5.60 19.74 19.62
N LEU A 44 4.33 20.12 19.52
CA LEU A 44 3.87 21.44 19.97
C LEU A 44 3.89 21.59 21.49
N CYS A 45 3.60 20.51 22.21
CA CYS A 45 3.51 20.53 23.67
C CYS A 45 4.73 19.89 24.36
N ASP A 46 5.69 19.35 23.60
CA ASP A 46 6.82 18.58 24.11
C ASP A 46 6.39 17.47 25.10
N VAL A 47 5.35 16.73 24.70
CA VAL A 47 4.74 15.66 25.52
C VAL A 47 4.99 14.29 24.93
N ASN A 48 5.18 13.32 25.81
CA ASN A 48 5.21 11.91 25.47
C ASN A 48 3.78 11.42 25.18
N VAL A 49 3.59 10.73 24.06
CA VAL A 49 2.26 10.28 23.60
C VAL A 49 2.33 8.83 23.16
N ALA A 50 1.33 8.04 23.55
CA ALA A 50 1.12 6.69 23.06
C ALA A 50 -0.32 6.50 22.60
N PHE A 51 -0.51 5.73 21.54
CA PHE A 51 -1.80 5.37 20.98
C PHE A 51 -1.80 3.90 20.55
N LEU A 52 -2.88 3.20 20.89
CA LEU A 52 -3.13 1.80 20.57
C LEU A 52 -4.54 1.67 19.99
N GLY A 53 -4.65 0.98 18.85
CA GLY A 53 -5.92 0.58 18.28
C GLY A 53 -5.88 -0.85 17.75
N TYR A 54 -7.04 -1.40 17.42
CA TYR A 54 -7.19 -2.73 16.84
C TYR A 54 -7.93 -2.66 15.51
N THR A 55 -7.52 -3.48 14.54
CA THR A 55 -8.29 -3.71 13.32
C THR A 55 -9.54 -4.54 13.63
N GLY A 56 -10.47 -4.62 12.68
CA GLY A 56 -11.61 -5.54 12.78
C GLY A 56 -11.19 -7.02 12.89
N SER A 57 -9.98 -7.36 12.44
CA SER A 57 -9.37 -8.68 12.57
C SER A 57 -8.63 -8.91 13.90
N GLY A 58 -8.67 -7.94 14.83
CA GLY A 58 -7.99 -8.03 16.13
C GLY A 58 -6.48 -7.78 16.08
N LYS A 59 -5.93 -7.36 14.93
CA LYS A 59 -4.51 -7.01 14.84
C LYS A 59 -4.27 -5.62 15.46
N PRO A 60 -3.35 -5.49 16.44
CA PRO A 60 -3.05 -4.20 17.03
C PRO A 60 -2.27 -3.31 16.06
N TYR A 61 -2.43 -2.01 16.20
CA TYR A 61 -1.58 -0.99 15.59
C TYR A 61 -1.30 0.10 16.61
N THR A 62 -0.07 0.61 16.61
CA THR A 62 0.40 1.54 17.63
C THR A 62 1.06 2.77 17.01
N PHE A 63 1.09 3.85 17.79
CA PHE A 63 1.90 5.03 17.58
C PHE A 63 2.49 5.43 18.93
N GLY A 64 3.72 5.90 18.95
CA GLY A 64 4.26 6.54 20.14
C GLY A 64 5.44 7.43 19.85
N ASN A 65 5.60 8.46 20.67
CA ASN A 65 6.76 9.35 20.69
C ASN A 65 7.21 9.47 22.16
N PRO A 66 8.46 9.09 22.52
CA PRO A 66 9.56 8.61 21.67
C PRO A 66 9.37 7.21 21.06
N SER A 67 8.70 6.30 21.76
CA SER A 67 8.24 5.02 21.22
C SER A 67 7.04 4.54 22.02
N PHE A 68 6.16 3.72 21.44
CA PHE A 68 5.00 3.20 22.17
C PHE A 68 5.41 2.45 23.44
N HIS A 69 6.43 1.60 23.35
CA HIS A 69 6.91 0.81 24.48
C HIS A 69 7.48 1.68 25.60
N ALA A 70 8.33 2.66 25.28
CA ALA A 70 8.93 3.55 26.27
C ALA A 70 7.86 4.35 27.04
N VAL A 71 6.83 4.82 26.35
CA VAL A 71 5.73 5.56 27.00
C VAL A 71 4.90 4.65 27.90
N VAL A 72 4.62 3.43 27.45
CA VAL A 72 3.87 2.43 28.24
C VAL A 72 4.66 1.97 29.46
N GLU A 73 5.95 1.71 29.32
CA GLU A 73 6.82 1.30 30.43
C GLU A 73 6.86 2.39 31.52
N ARG A 74 7.05 3.65 31.14
CA ARG A 74 7.01 4.78 32.10
C ARG A 74 5.65 4.91 32.78
N PHE A 75 4.56 4.69 32.03
CA PHE A 75 3.20 4.71 32.58
C PHE A 75 2.98 3.58 33.60
N LEU A 76 3.44 2.37 33.30
CA LEU A 76 3.29 1.20 34.18
C LEU A 76 4.19 1.29 35.42
N ASN A 77 5.39 1.85 35.29
CA ASN A 77 6.35 2.00 36.37
C ASN A 77 6.00 3.14 37.34
N GLY A 78 4.91 3.87 37.09
CA GLY A 78 4.42 4.91 37.98
C GLY A 78 5.34 6.14 38.06
N GLU A 79 6.25 6.31 37.11
CA GLU A 79 7.11 7.50 37.01
C GLU A 79 6.28 8.73 36.58
N THR A 80 5.52 9.26 37.53
CA THR A 80 4.86 10.56 37.44
C THR A 80 5.83 11.68 37.78
N SER A 81 7.02 11.67 37.17
CA SER A 81 8.00 12.74 37.39
C SER A 81 8.04 13.65 36.17
N THR A 82 7.22 14.69 36.27
CA THR A 82 7.53 16.04 35.79
C THR A 82 8.91 16.42 36.31
N SER A 83 9.97 16.07 35.59
CA SER A 83 11.33 16.54 35.84
C SER A 83 12.14 16.35 34.56
N SER A 84 12.34 17.45 33.85
CA SER A 84 13.60 17.69 33.14
C SER A 84 14.78 17.21 33.99
N SER A 85 15.71 16.49 33.37
CA SER A 85 17.00 15.98 33.90
C SER A 85 17.02 14.51 34.40
N SER A 86 18.00 13.75 33.87
CA SER A 86 18.34 12.35 34.17
C SER A 86 17.36 11.32 33.58
N LEU A 87 17.52 10.84 32.35
CA LEU A 87 18.70 10.16 31.81
C LEU A 87 18.90 10.54 30.34
N GLN A 88 19.82 11.46 30.07
CA GLN A 88 20.58 11.39 28.82
C GLN A 88 21.58 10.26 29.04
N GLN A 89 21.22 9.04 28.63
CA GLN A 89 22.26 8.07 28.33
C GLN A 89 22.99 8.56 27.07
N PRO A 90 24.33 8.58 27.05
CA PRO A 90 25.09 8.99 25.89
C PRO A 90 25.09 7.85 24.86
N VAL A 91 23.97 7.66 24.14
CA VAL A 91 23.90 6.72 23.00
C VAL A 91 23.11 7.26 21.78
N ASP A 92 22.54 8.47 21.86
CA ASP A 92 21.39 8.82 21.01
C ASP A 92 21.58 9.98 20.01
N SER A 93 22.80 10.26 19.54
CA SER A 93 22.98 11.09 18.33
C SER A 93 23.02 10.25 17.06
N ASP A 94 23.77 9.15 17.07
CA ASP A 94 23.91 8.26 15.91
C ASP A 94 22.61 7.48 15.65
N ASN A 95 21.95 6.99 16.69
CA ASN A 95 20.65 6.32 16.57
C ASN A 95 19.56 7.26 16.05
N LYS A 96 19.55 8.51 16.52
CA LYS A 96 18.60 9.54 16.06
C LYS A 96 18.82 9.89 14.58
N ALA A 97 20.08 10.08 14.17
CA ALA A 97 20.44 10.33 12.78
C ALA A 97 20.05 9.15 11.87
N LYS A 98 20.30 7.91 12.34
CA LYS A 98 19.98 6.68 11.61
C LYS A 98 18.47 6.45 11.47
N ILE A 99 17.70 6.72 12.52
CA ILE A 99 16.23 6.68 12.46
C ILE A 99 15.71 7.75 11.50
N GLN A 100 16.27 8.96 11.54
CA GLN A 100 15.89 10.03 10.62
C GLN A 100 16.20 9.68 9.16
N GLU A 101 17.34 9.05 8.90
CA GLU A 101 17.73 8.59 7.57
C GLU A 101 16.80 7.48 7.06
N LEU A 102 16.48 6.49 7.89
CA LEU A 102 15.53 5.43 7.57
C LEU A 102 14.13 5.99 7.27
N CYS A 103 13.66 6.97 8.04
CA CYS A 103 12.39 7.65 7.76
C CYS A 103 12.40 8.40 6.42
N LYS A 104 13.50 9.08 6.09
CA LYS A 104 13.65 9.74 4.78
C LYS A 104 13.62 8.73 3.64
N LEU A 105 14.36 7.64 3.76
CA LEU A 105 14.41 6.58 2.76
C LEU A 105 13.05 5.92 2.53
N TYR A 106 12.32 5.63 3.62
CA TYR A 106 10.97 5.08 3.56
C TYR A 106 9.99 6.04 2.86
N ASN A 107 9.99 7.32 3.23
CA ASN A 107 9.09 8.31 2.62
C ASN A 107 9.38 8.45 1.11
N ASN A 108 10.65 8.48 0.71
CA ASN A 108 11.04 8.55 -0.71
C ASN A 108 10.55 7.32 -1.50
N MET A 109 10.69 6.11 -0.95
CA MET A 109 10.17 4.90 -1.61
C MET A 109 8.65 4.90 -1.72
N MET A 110 7.96 5.36 -0.67
CA MET A 110 6.49 5.46 -0.67
C MET A 110 5.98 6.51 -1.67
N ASP A 111 6.68 7.64 -1.82
CA ASP A 111 6.36 8.65 -2.82
C ASP A 111 6.67 8.17 -4.24
N GLY A 112 7.75 7.40 -4.43
CA GLY A 112 8.07 6.72 -5.68
C GLY A 112 7.00 5.69 -6.09
N ALA A 113 6.56 4.84 -5.17
CA ALA A 113 5.50 3.87 -5.42
C ALA A 113 4.17 4.54 -5.80
N ARG A 114 3.82 5.66 -5.15
CA ARG A 114 2.63 6.46 -5.50
C ARG A 114 2.76 7.16 -6.84
N ALA A 115 3.94 7.65 -7.19
CA ALA A 115 4.21 8.26 -8.48
C ALA A 115 4.12 7.21 -9.61
N GLU A 116 4.59 6.00 -9.36
CA GLU A 116 4.48 4.90 -10.32
C GLU A 116 3.03 4.40 -10.47
N GLU A 117 2.26 4.29 -9.39
CA GLU A 117 0.81 4.03 -9.47
C GLU A 117 0.06 5.15 -10.18
N ALA A 118 0.42 6.42 -9.96
CA ALA A 118 -0.17 7.56 -10.66
C ALA A 118 0.16 7.52 -12.16
N LYS A 119 1.41 7.21 -12.53
CA LYS A 119 1.81 7.03 -13.94
C LYS A 119 1.13 5.83 -14.58
N ALA A 120 1.00 4.70 -13.88
CA ALA A 120 0.30 3.51 -14.37
C ALA A 120 -1.18 3.78 -14.60
N THR A 121 -1.82 4.57 -13.73
CA THR A 121 -3.23 4.97 -13.89
C THR A 121 -3.44 6.02 -14.98
N GLU A 122 -2.52 6.97 -15.16
CA GLU A 122 -2.54 7.92 -16.29
C GLU A 122 -2.25 7.24 -17.64
N ALA A 123 -1.30 6.30 -17.65
CA ALA A 123 -1.00 5.47 -18.82
C ALA A 123 -2.19 4.58 -19.18
N ALA A 124 -2.88 3.97 -18.21
CA ALA A 124 -4.10 3.20 -18.43
C ALA A 124 -5.27 4.07 -18.92
N ALA A 125 -5.35 5.34 -18.52
CA ALA A 125 -6.38 6.27 -18.96
C ALA A 125 -6.16 6.84 -20.37
N SER A 126 -4.94 6.78 -20.90
CA SER A 126 -4.56 7.28 -22.22
C SER A 126 -4.53 6.19 -23.31
N VAL A 127 -4.87 4.95 -22.97
CA VAL A 127 -4.99 3.88 -23.97
C VAL A 127 -6.27 4.12 -24.79
N GLU A 128 -6.10 4.47 -26.06
CA GLU A 128 -7.17 4.48 -27.06
C GLU A 128 -7.95 3.16 -27.08
N PRO A 129 -9.24 3.15 -27.50
CA PRO A 129 -10.06 1.95 -27.50
C PRO A 129 -9.30 0.82 -28.19
N LEU A 130 -9.11 -0.26 -27.41
CA LEU A 130 -8.22 -1.35 -27.76
C LEU A 130 -8.57 -1.95 -29.12
N SER A 131 -7.52 -2.16 -29.92
CA SER A 131 -7.52 -2.98 -31.13
C SER A 131 -8.29 -4.30 -30.93
N GLU A 132 -9.05 -4.71 -31.96
CA GLU A 132 -9.85 -5.95 -32.03
C GLU A 132 -9.07 -7.23 -31.65
N ASP A 133 -7.74 -7.19 -31.64
CA ASP A 133 -6.87 -8.32 -31.23
C ASP A 133 -6.67 -8.46 -29.70
N ALA A 134 -7.30 -7.61 -28.89
CA ALA A 134 -7.37 -7.61 -27.41
C ALA A 134 -7.90 -8.87 -26.69
N TRP A 135 -8.00 -10.03 -27.34
CA TRP A 135 -8.86 -11.14 -26.90
C TRP A 135 -8.52 -11.72 -25.51
N TRP A 136 -7.26 -11.64 -25.06
CA TRP A 136 -6.84 -12.10 -23.72
C TRP A 136 -7.14 -11.12 -22.57
N LYS A 137 -7.69 -9.93 -22.87
CA LYS A 137 -8.07 -8.92 -21.86
C LYS A 137 -9.57 -8.85 -21.59
N VAL A 138 -10.35 -9.76 -22.19
CA VAL A 138 -11.80 -9.81 -21.99
C VAL A 138 -12.09 -10.43 -20.61
N PRO A 139 -12.78 -9.71 -19.69
CA PRO A 139 -13.19 -10.27 -18.41
C PRO A 139 -14.10 -11.48 -18.63
N LEU A 140 -13.75 -12.63 -18.05
CA LEU A 140 -14.50 -13.88 -18.20
C LEU A 140 -15.94 -13.78 -17.69
N GLU A 141 -16.19 -12.84 -16.77
CA GLU A 141 -17.50 -12.56 -16.18
C GLU A 141 -18.50 -11.91 -17.17
N GLU A 142 -18.01 -11.30 -18.26
CA GLU A 142 -18.84 -10.61 -19.26
C GLU A 142 -19.19 -11.50 -20.47
N VAL A 143 -18.48 -12.61 -20.68
CA VAL A 143 -18.69 -13.50 -21.84
C VAL A 143 -19.72 -14.57 -21.50
N LYS A 144 -21.01 -14.27 -21.75
CA LYS A 144 -22.11 -15.23 -21.58
C LYS A 144 -22.38 -16.08 -22.82
N ASP A 145 -21.82 -15.71 -23.98
CA ASP A 145 -22.01 -16.41 -25.25
C ASP A 145 -21.09 -17.63 -25.38
N GLN A 146 -21.68 -18.82 -25.50
CA GLN A 146 -20.95 -20.09 -25.58
C GLN A 146 -20.03 -20.19 -26.81
N GLU A 147 -20.39 -19.55 -27.94
CA GLU A 147 -19.56 -19.51 -29.15
C GLU A 147 -18.31 -18.63 -28.97
N LYS A 148 -18.44 -17.51 -28.26
CA LYS A 148 -17.29 -16.64 -27.95
C LYS A 148 -16.30 -17.33 -27.03
N ILE A 149 -16.79 -18.11 -26.06
CA ILE A 149 -15.94 -18.94 -25.17
C ILE A 149 -15.18 -19.98 -25.99
N LYS A 150 -15.86 -20.69 -26.91
CA LYS A 150 -15.20 -21.67 -27.79
C LYS A 150 -14.11 -21.04 -28.65
N HIS A 151 -14.41 -19.90 -29.28
CA HIS A 151 -13.44 -19.17 -30.09
C HIS A 151 -12.25 -18.66 -29.26
N LEU A 152 -12.47 -18.26 -28.00
CA LEU A 152 -11.42 -17.86 -27.08
C LEU A 152 -10.49 -19.04 -26.73
N LEU A 153 -11.06 -20.22 -26.46
CA LEU A 153 -10.31 -21.44 -26.14
C LEU A 153 -9.47 -21.90 -27.33
N ASP A 154 -10.02 -21.88 -28.55
CA ASP A 154 -9.29 -22.21 -29.80
C ASP A 154 -8.08 -21.29 -29.99
N ARG A 155 -8.24 -20.00 -29.68
CA ARG A 155 -7.15 -19.03 -29.78
C ARG A 155 -6.10 -19.20 -28.68
N PHE A 156 -6.48 -19.65 -27.48
CA PHE A 156 -5.54 -20.06 -26.44
C PHE A 156 -4.75 -21.31 -26.82
N GLU A 157 -5.42 -22.30 -27.39
CA GLU A 157 -4.80 -23.56 -27.84
C GLU A 157 -3.76 -23.29 -28.93
N GLY A 158 -4.09 -22.50 -29.95
CA GLY A 158 -3.14 -22.11 -30.98
C GLY A 158 -1.95 -21.27 -30.48
N LEU A 159 -2.12 -20.51 -29.39
CA LEU A 159 -1.01 -19.80 -28.75
C LEU A 159 -0.11 -20.75 -27.96
N TYR A 160 -0.71 -21.72 -27.25
CA TYR A 160 0.01 -22.76 -26.53
C TYR A 160 0.87 -23.61 -27.47
N GLU A 161 0.32 -24.05 -28.60
CA GLU A 161 1.07 -24.81 -29.61
C GLU A 161 2.28 -24.05 -30.15
N LYS A 162 2.10 -22.76 -30.48
CA LYS A 162 3.21 -21.90 -30.93
C LYS A 162 4.30 -21.75 -29.89
N LEU A 163 3.91 -21.64 -28.62
CA LEU A 163 4.85 -21.47 -27.52
C LEU A 163 5.63 -22.77 -27.26
N CYS A 164 4.96 -23.93 -27.32
CA CYS A 164 5.61 -25.24 -27.29
C CYS A 164 6.60 -25.43 -28.43
N TYR A 165 6.22 -25.03 -29.66
CA TYR A 165 7.11 -25.08 -30.82
C TYR A 165 8.35 -24.19 -30.65
N GLU A 166 8.18 -22.95 -30.20
CA GLU A 166 9.29 -22.02 -29.96
C GLU A 166 10.23 -22.50 -28.84
N LEU A 167 9.69 -23.10 -27.78
CA LEU A 167 10.49 -23.69 -26.71
C LEU A 167 11.29 -24.91 -27.19
N ALA A 168 10.68 -25.79 -27.99
CA ALA A 168 11.38 -26.92 -28.61
C ALA A 168 12.51 -26.44 -29.54
N ALA A 169 12.23 -25.45 -30.39
CA ALA A 169 13.22 -24.84 -31.28
C ALA A 169 14.33 -24.10 -30.54
N ARG A 170 14.11 -23.65 -29.29
CA ARG A 170 15.16 -23.07 -28.44
C ARG A 170 16.04 -24.13 -27.79
N SER A 171 15.46 -25.26 -27.38
CA SER A 171 16.23 -26.39 -26.84
C SER A 171 17.22 -26.92 -27.87
N GLU A 172 16.75 -27.18 -29.10
CA GLU A 172 17.59 -27.71 -30.19
C GLU A 172 18.74 -26.76 -30.57
N ARG A 173 18.50 -25.43 -30.52
CA ARG A 173 19.53 -24.40 -30.75
C ARG A 173 20.58 -24.36 -29.64
N ASN A 174 20.20 -24.62 -28.39
CA ASN A 174 21.15 -24.67 -27.28
C ASN A 174 21.97 -25.97 -27.33
N ASP A 175 21.36 -27.10 -27.68
CA ASP A 175 22.05 -28.40 -27.78
C ASP A 175 23.07 -28.43 -28.93
N THR A 176 22.84 -27.68 -30.02
CA THR A 176 23.84 -27.54 -31.11
C THR A 176 24.97 -26.57 -30.78
N ALA A 177 24.77 -25.65 -29.83
CA ALA A 177 25.79 -24.70 -29.40
C ALA A 177 26.75 -25.26 -28.35
N GLU A 178 26.33 -26.27 -27.58
CA GLU A 178 27.19 -26.95 -26.59
C GLU A 178 28.04 -28.09 -27.16
N ASN A 179 27.74 -28.55 -28.39
CA ASN A 179 28.38 -29.71 -29.01
C ASN A 179 29.34 -29.37 -30.17
N ASN A 180 29.79 -28.11 -30.25
CA ASN A 180 30.73 -27.56 -31.24
C ASN A 180 31.80 -26.70 -30.54
#